data_AF-A0A0D6QUQ8-F1
#
_entry.id   AF-A0A0D6QUQ8-F1
#
_cell.length_a   1.000
_cell.length_b   1.000
_cell.length_c   1.000
_cell.angle_alpha   90.00
_cell.angle_beta   90.00
_cell.angle_gamma   90.00
#
_symmetry.space_group_name_H-M   'P 1'
#
loop_
_entity.id
_entity.type
_entity.pdbx_description
1 polymer ?
#
loop_
_entity_poly.entity_id
_entity_poly.type
_entity_poly.pdbx_seq_one_letter_code
_entity_poly.pdbx_strand_id
1 'polypeptide(L)'
;MTLMHYLCKVLAEKLPELLDFHKDLTHLEAGSKIQLKTLAEEMQAISKGLGKVEQELTISENDGPVSQGFRKILKDFLHVAEADVRSLASLYSEVGRNADALALYFGEDPARCPFEQVVTTLVNFVGMFKRAHNENVKQAEFERKKAEKEAEREKMKISPIRNEAEQPLMSPNRNKFK
;
A
#
# COMPACT_ATOMS: atom_id res chain seq x y z
N MET A 1 -4.30 -15.85 16.86
CA MET A 1 -3.10 -15.00 17.05
C MET A 1 -1.97 -15.58 16.21
N THR A 2 -1.34 -14.79 15.34
CA THR A 2 -0.20 -15.18 14.48
C THR A 2 1.01 -14.27 14.75
N LEU A 3 2.17 -14.55 14.15
CA LEU A 3 3.34 -13.65 14.24
C LEU A 3 3.01 -12.24 13.72
N MET A 4 2.23 -12.11 12.64
CA MET A 4 1.77 -10.81 12.15
C MET A 4 0.90 -10.07 13.16
N HIS A 5 0.01 -10.78 13.88
CA HIS A 5 -0.77 -10.17 14.95
C HIS A 5 0.13 -9.67 16.09
N TYR A 6 1.13 -10.47 16.47
CA TYR A 6 2.08 -10.09 17.49
C TYR A 6 2.89 -8.87 17.07
N LEU A 7 3.41 -8.84 15.84
CA LEU A 7 4.09 -7.68 15.26
C LEU A 7 3.20 -6.42 15.33
N CYS A 8 1.95 -6.51 14.89
CA CYS A 8 1.01 -5.39 14.94
C CYS A 8 0.76 -4.89 16.37
N LYS A 9 0.72 -5.78 17.38
CA LYS A 9 0.59 -5.38 18.80
C LYS A 9 1.84 -4.65 19.28
N VAL A 10 3.02 -5.20 19.01
CA VAL A 10 4.29 -4.57 19.41
C VAL A 10 4.44 -3.20 18.77
N LEU A 11 4.12 -3.06 17.47
CA LEU A 11 4.13 -1.77 16.80
C LEU A 11 3.11 -0.80 17.41
N ALA A 12 1.88 -1.24 17.68
CA ALA A 12 0.89 -0.37 18.32
C ALA A 12 1.33 0.15 19.70
N GLU A 13 2.09 -0.65 20.45
CA GLU A 13 2.59 -0.26 21.78
C GLU A 13 3.88 0.58 21.73
N LYS A 14 4.75 0.35 20.74
CA LYS A 14 6.12 0.90 20.72
C LYS A 14 6.35 1.95 19.64
N LEU A 15 5.71 1.80 18.48
CA LEU A 15 5.93 2.59 17.26
C LEU A 15 4.60 2.73 16.48
N PRO A 16 3.58 3.39 17.05
CA PRO A 16 2.24 3.47 16.46
C PRO A 16 2.22 4.19 15.10
N GLU A 17 3.20 5.05 14.83
CA GLU A 17 3.40 5.73 13.54
C GLU A 17 3.71 4.77 12.39
N LEU A 18 4.13 3.53 12.67
CA LEU A 18 4.36 2.52 11.65
C LEU A 18 3.10 1.74 11.29
N LEU A 19 1.97 1.94 11.96
CA LEU A 19 0.73 1.20 11.67
C LEU A 19 0.10 1.59 10.33
N ASP A 20 0.37 2.80 9.85
CA ASP A 20 -0.19 3.33 8.62
C ASP A 20 0.79 3.53 7.47
N PHE A 21 1.98 2.94 7.55
CA PHE A 21 3.00 2.92 6.48
C PHE A 21 2.43 2.57 5.09
N HIS A 22 1.40 1.72 5.06
CA HIS A 22 0.74 1.29 3.84
C HIS A 22 0.03 2.43 3.09
N LYS A 23 -0.24 3.57 3.75
CA LYS A 23 -0.79 4.78 3.12
C LYS A 23 0.24 5.47 2.23
N ASP A 24 1.54 5.32 2.51
CA ASP A 24 2.61 5.87 1.68
C ASP A 24 2.85 5.03 0.42
N LEU A 25 2.31 3.81 0.39
CA LEU A 25 2.42 2.86 -0.72
C LEU A 25 1.21 2.96 -1.67
N THR A 26 0.78 4.17 -2.03
CA THR A 26 -0.45 4.43 -2.80
C THR A 26 -0.49 3.76 -4.17
N HIS A 27 0.67 3.59 -4.81
CA HIS A 27 0.79 2.99 -6.14
C HIS A 27 1.09 1.49 -6.12
N LEU A 28 1.19 0.86 -4.95
CA LEU A 28 1.61 -0.55 -4.84
C LEU A 28 0.68 -1.51 -5.61
N GLU A 29 -0.64 -1.30 -5.50
CA GLU A 29 -1.65 -2.11 -6.19
C GLU A 29 -1.68 -1.87 -7.72
N ALA A 30 -1.32 -0.66 -8.16
CA ALA A 30 -1.20 -0.38 -9.59
C ALA A 30 0.11 -0.98 -10.13
N GLY A 31 1.20 -0.84 -9.37
CA GLY A 31 2.51 -1.39 -9.69
C GLY A 31 2.51 -2.91 -9.81
N SER A 32 1.70 -3.61 -9.01
CA SER A 32 1.59 -5.07 -9.07
C SER A 32 0.99 -5.62 -10.36
N LYS A 33 0.34 -4.76 -11.15
CA LYS A 33 -0.31 -5.10 -12.43
C LYS A 33 0.59 -4.85 -13.63
N ILE A 34 1.74 -4.19 -13.42
CA ILE A 34 2.72 -3.93 -14.47
C ILE A 34 3.39 -5.24 -14.84
N GLN A 35 3.55 -5.47 -16.15
CA GLN A 35 4.34 -6.56 -16.69
C GLN A 35 5.51 -5.95 -17.47
N LEU A 36 6.73 -6.06 -16.92
CA LEU A 36 7.92 -5.46 -17.53
C LEU A 36 8.23 -6.08 -18.89
N LYS A 37 7.88 -7.36 -19.08
CA LYS A 37 7.99 -8.03 -20.37
C LYS A 37 7.11 -7.36 -21.44
N THR A 38 5.84 -7.09 -21.13
CA THR A 38 4.93 -6.40 -22.04
C THR A 38 5.43 -5.00 -22.36
N LEU A 39 5.93 -4.27 -21.35
CA LEU A 39 6.50 -2.95 -21.54
C LEU A 39 7.72 -2.97 -22.48
N ALA A 40 8.57 -4.01 -22.36
CA ALA A 40 9.70 -4.21 -23.27
C ALA A 40 9.26 -4.48 -24.71
N GLU A 41 8.24 -5.32 -24.90
CA GLU A 41 7.66 -5.63 -26.21
C GLU A 41 7.05 -4.38 -26.86
N GLU A 42 6.31 -3.56 -26.10
CA GLU A 42 5.74 -2.30 -26.57
C GLU A 42 6.83 -1.27 -26.95
N MET A 43 7.86 -1.11 -26.12
CA MET A 43 9.00 -0.22 -26.41
C MET A 43 9.74 -0.64 -27.69
N GLN A 44 9.92 -1.95 -27.89
CA GLN A 44 10.51 -2.48 -29.12
C GLN A 44 9.62 -2.23 -30.34
N ALA A 45 8.31 -2.44 -30.21
CA ALA A 45 7.34 -2.20 -31.28
C ALA A 45 7.34 -0.73 -31.71
N ILE A 46 7.33 0.21 -30.75
CA ILE A 46 7.40 1.65 -31.01
C ILE A 46 8.71 2.00 -31.73
N SER A 47 9.86 1.55 -31.22
CA SER A 47 11.17 1.83 -31.81
C SER A 47 11.27 1.30 -33.25
N LYS A 48 10.76 0.08 -33.48
CA LYS A 48 10.71 -0.51 -34.83
C LYS A 48 9.75 0.23 -35.75
N GLY A 49 8.61 0.69 -35.22
CA GLY A 49 7.65 1.51 -35.96
C GLY A 49 8.29 2.81 -36.44
N LEU A 50 8.99 3.52 -35.56
CA LEU A 50 9.70 4.75 -35.90
C LEU A 50 10.76 4.51 -36.97
N GLY A 51 11.59 3.47 -36.82
CA GLY A 51 12.62 3.14 -37.82
C GLY A 51 12.05 2.81 -39.21
N LYS A 52 10.83 2.24 -39.28
CA LYS A 52 10.13 2.05 -40.57
C LYS A 52 9.70 3.38 -41.19
N VAL A 53 9.26 4.34 -40.37
CA VAL A 53 8.88 5.68 -40.85
C VAL A 53 10.10 6.43 -41.40
N GLU A 54 11.24 6.35 -40.71
CA GLU A 54 12.53 6.88 -41.18
C GLU A 54 12.96 6.23 -42.50
N GLN A 55 12.81 4.92 -42.61
CA GLN A 55 13.09 4.19 -43.85
C GLN A 55 12.19 4.64 -45.00
N GLU A 56 10.88 4.79 -44.76
CA GLU A 56 9.93 5.26 -45.77
C GLU A 56 10.25 6.68 -46.25
N LEU A 57 10.66 7.56 -45.33
CA LEU A 57 11.13 8.90 -45.69
C LEU A 57 12.31 8.81 -46.67
N THR A 58 13.28 7.94 -46.38
CA THR A 58 14.48 7.73 -47.20
C THR A 58 14.13 7.16 -48.56
N ILE A 59 13.25 6.15 -48.63
CA ILE A 59 12.83 5.52 -49.90
C ILE A 59 12.11 6.55 -50.78
N SER A 60 11.23 7.37 -50.19
CA SER A 60 10.43 8.35 -50.91
C SER A 60 11.23 9.46 -51.61
N GLU A 61 12.54 9.57 -51.32
CA GLU A 61 13.43 10.47 -52.03
C GLU A 61 13.56 10.13 -53.51
N ASN A 62 13.40 8.85 -53.86
CA ASN A 62 13.50 8.34 -55.22
C ASN A 62 12.21 8.51 -56.05
N ASP A 63 11.08 8.89 -55.42
CA ASP A 63 9.77 9.00 -56.07
C ASP A 63 9.61 10.31 -56.88
N GLY A 64 10.61 11.19 -56.86
CA GLY A 64 10.56 12.46 -57.60
C GLY A 64 9.60 13.50 -56.98
N PRO A 65 9.08 14.45 -57.77
CA PRO A 65 8.31 15.58 -57.25
C PRO A 65 6.97 15.20 -56.58
N VAL A 66 6.38 14.06 -56.94
CA VAL A 66 5.08 13.63 -56.41
C VAL A 66 5.11 13.37 -54.89
N SER A 67 6.28 13.00 -54.34
CA SER A 67 6.46 12.73 -52.90
C SER A 67 6.82 13.96 -52.07
N GLN A 68 6.91 15.17 -52.65
CA GLN A 68 7.31 16.36 -51.90
C GLN A 68 6.39 16.69 -50.73
N GLY A 69 5.06 16.62 -50.95
CA GLY A 69 4.07 16.85 -49.89
C GLY A 69 4.16 15.81 -48.77
N PHE A 70 4.31 14.54 -49.15
CA PHE A 70 4.51 13.42 -48.22
C PHE A 70 5.77 13.61 -47.36
N ARG A 71 6.92 13.87 -47.99
CA ARG A 71 8.20 14.08 -47.30
C ARG A 71 8.15 15.26 -46.32
N LYS A 72 7.45 16.34 -46.68
CA LYS A 72 7.29 17.50 -45.77
C LYS A 72 6.53 17.08 -44.51
N ILE A 73 5.36 16.48 -44.67
CA ILE A 73 4.52 16.03 -43.53
C ILE A 73 5.27 15.00 -42.68
N LEU A 74 5.98 14.06 -43.32
CA LEU A 74 6.68 13.00 -42.61
C LEU A 74 7.88 13.52 -41.81
N LYS A 75 8.60 14.52 -42.31
CA LYS A 75 9.68 15.20 -41.57
C LYS A 75 9.15 15.93 -40.34
N ASP A 76 8.02 16.64 -40.47
CA ASP A 76 7.39 17.33 -39.34
C ASP A 76 6.91 16.33 -38.29
N PHE A 77 6.33 15.20 -38.71
CA PHE A 77 5.95 14.11 -37.82
C PHE A 77 7.16 13.49 -37.10
N LEU A 78 8.22 13.13 -37.84
CA LEU A 78 9.43 12.52 -37.30
C LEU A 78 10.11 13.40 -36.26
N HIS A 79 10.15 14.72 -36.48
CA HIS A 79 10.71 15.66 -35.51
C HIS A 79 10.08 15.54 -34.11
N VAL A 80 8.76 15.37 -34.05
CA VAL A 80 8.03 15.18 -32.79
C VAL A 80 8.18 13.75 -32.28
N ALA A 81 7.94 12.76 -33.15
CA ALA A 81 7.95 11.35 -32.77
C ALA A 81 9.33 10.89 -32.24
N GLU A 82 10.43 11.34 -32.82
CA GLU A 82 11.77 11.04 -32.33
C GLU A 82 12.03 11.60 -30.93
N ALA A 83 11.53 12.79 -30.62
CA ALA A 83 11.64 13.39 -29.31
C ALA A 83 10.84 12.60 -28.26
N ASP A 84 9.61 12.22 -28.61
CA ASP A 84 8.73 11.42 -27.75
C ASP A 84 9.30 10.02 -27.50
N VAL A 85 9.78 9.33 -28.54
CA VAL A 85 10.38 7.99 -28.41
C VAL A 85 11.65 8.04 -27.58
N ARG A 86 12.47 9.08 -27.73
CA ARG A 86 13.67 9.28 -26.90
C ARG A 86 13.31 9.50 -25.42
N SER A 87 12.30 10.31 -25.15
CA SER A 87 11.78 10.54 -23.80
C SER A 87 11.25 9.25 -23.19
N LEU A 88 10.44 8.49 -23.94
CA LEU A 88 9.90 7.21 -23.53
C LEU A 88 10.99 6.17 -23.25
N ALA A 89 12.03 6.09 -24.10
CA ALA A 89 13.16 5.20 -23.89
C ALA A 89 13.93 5.53 -22.59
N SER A 90 14.05 6.81 -22.24
CA SER A 90 14.66 7.24 -20.98
C SER A 90 13.82 6.78 -19.77
N LEU A 91 12.50 6.98 -19.83
CA LEU A 91 11.58 6.53 -18.78
C LEU A 91 11.61 5.00 -18.63
N TYR A 92 11.60 4.26 -19.74
CA TYR A 92 11.69 2.80 -19.74
C TYR A 92 13.00 2.31 -19.09
N SER A 93 14.13 2.96 -19.41
CA SER A 93 15.42 2.64 -18.79
C SER A 93 15.43 2.92 -17.28
N GLU A 94 14.77 4.00 -16.84
CA GLU A 94 14.62 4.31 -15.42
C GLU A 94 13.76 3.27 -14.70
N VAL A 95 12.66 2.82 -15.30
CA VAL A 95 11.82 1.75 -14.75
C VAL A 95 12.63 0.47 -14.54
N GLY A 96 13.43 0.05 -15.54
CA GLY A 96 14.30 -1.12 -15.43
C GLY A 96 15.30 -1.00 -14.28
N ARG A 97 15.99 0.13 -14.16
CA ARG A 97 16.94 0.37 -13.06
C ARG A 97 16.27 0.38 -11.68
N ASN A 98 15.09 0.98 -11.58
CA ASN A 98 14.34 1.04 -10.32
C ASN A 98 13.79 -0.33 -9.92
N ALA A 99 13.37 -1.15 -10.89
CA ALA A 99 12.96 -2.52 -10.66
C ALA A 99 14.11 -3.38 -10.10
N ASP A 100 15.29 -3.30 -10.73
CA ASP A 100 16.48 -4.02 -10.26
C ASP A 100 16.92 -3.52 -8.87
N ALA A 101 16.91 -2.20 -8.66
CA ALA A 101 17.25 -1.60 -7.37
C ALA A 101 16.30 -2.04 -6.25
N LEU A 102 15.00 -2.20 -6.56
CA LEU A 102 14.01 -2.67 -5.59
C LEU A 102 14.30 -4.11 -5.17
N ALA A 103 14.58 -5.00 -6.13
CA ALA A 103 14.96 -6.39 -5.83
C ALA A 103 16.23 -6.44 -4.94
N LEU A 104 17.28 -5.68 -5.32
CA LEU A 104 18.52 -5.59 -4.56
C LEU A 104 18.30 -5.05 -3.14
N TYR A 105 17.43 -4.05 -2.96
CA TYR A 105 17.13 -3.47 -1.66
C TYR A 105 16.55 -4.51 -0.68
N PHE A 106 15.73 -5.44 -1.18
CA PHE A 106 15.17 -6.54 -0.39
C PHE A 106 16.10 -7.77 -0.30
N GLY A 107 17.33 -7.67 -0.83
CA GLY A 107 18.31 -8.75 -0.80
C GLY A 107 18.06 -9.85 -1.83
N GLU A 108 17.23 -9.59 -2.83
CA GLU A 108 16.94 -10.50 -3.93
C GLU A 108 17.91 -10.27 -5.10
N ASP A 109 18.11 -11.31 -5.91
CA ASP A 109 18.85 -11.22 -7.17
C ASP A 109 17.89 -10.79 -8.30
N PRO A 110 18.07 -9.61 -8.94
CA PRO A 110 17.19 -9.16 -10.03
C PRO A 110 17.12 -10.13 -11.22
N ALA A 111 18.16 -10.93 -11.45
CA ALA A 111 18.16 -11.93 -12.51
C ALA A 111 17.28 -13.15 -12.20
N ARG A 112 16.90 -13.34 -10.92
CA ARG A 112 16.16 -14.52 -10.44
C ARG A 112 14.82 -14.17 -9.78
N CYS A 113 14.66 -12.92 -9.34
CA CYS A 113 13.46 -12.41 -8.69
C CYS A 113 12.93 -11.22 -9.50
N PRO A 114 11.97 -11.46 -10.42
CA PRO A 114 11.38 -10.39 -11.23
C PRO A 114 10.67 -9.35 -10.36
N PHE A 115 10.60 -8.13 -10.87
CA PHE A 115 9.86 -7.02 -10.26
C PHE A 115 8.45 -7.42 -9.79
N GLU A 116 7.71 -8.14 -10.63
CA GLU A 116 6.34 -8.58 -10.36
C GLU A 116 6.28 -9.46 -9.11
N GLN A 117 7.29 -10.29 -8.88
CA GLN A 117 7.37 -11.14 -7.69
C GLN A 117 7.62 -10.30 -6.43
N VAL A 118 8.55 -9.34 -6.48
CA VAL A 118 8.85 -8.44 -5.36
C VAL A 118 7.60 -7.64 -4.97
N VAL A 119 6.94 -7.03 -5.95
CA VAL A 119 5.73 -6.23 -5.71
C VAL A 119 4.57 -7.09 -5.22
N THR A 120 4.40 -8.30 -5.76
CA THR A 120 3.38 -9.25 -5.27
C THR A 120 3.61 -9.60 -3.80
N THR A 121 4.86 -9.84 -3.40
CA THR A 121 5.21 -10.09 -2.00
C THR A 121 4.85 -8.90 -1.12
N LEU A 122 5.15 -7.67 -1.55
CA LEU A 122 4.79 -6.45 -0.82
C LEU A 122 3.27 -6.26 -0.69
N VAL A 123 2.50 -6.47 -1.78
CA VAL A 123 1.03 -6.41 -1.75
C VAL A 123 0.47 -7.41 -0.73
N ASN A 124 0.96 -8.64 -0.77
CA ASN A 124 0.53 -9.70 0.15
C ASN A 124 0.86 -9.34 1.60
N PHE A 125 2.08 -8.86 1.86
CA PHE A 125 2.50 -8.42 3.19
C PHE A 125 1.61 -7.29 3.72
N VAL A 126 1.39 -6.23 2.93
CA VAL A 126 0.52 -5.11 3.31
C VAL A 126 -0.90 -5.58 3.59
N GLY A 127 -1.45 -6.47 2.75
CA GLY A 127 -2.77 -7.05 2.95
C GLY A 127 -2.87 -7.87 4.25
N MET A 128 -1.86 -8.70 4.52
CA MET A 128 -1.78 -9.48 5.77
C MET A 128 -1.63 -8.58 7.00
N PHE A 129 -0.78 -7.56 6.92
CA PHE A 129 -0.57 -6.58 8.00
C PHE A 129 -1.87 -5.86 8.36
N LYS A 130 -2.56 -5.29 7.36
CA LYS A 130 -3.83 -4.58 7.56
C LYS A 130 -4.89 -5.47 8.20
N ARG A 131 -5.01 -6.73 7.74
CA ARG A 131 -5.95 -7.69 8.33
C ARG A 131 -5.63 -7.98 9.80
N ALA A 132 -4.39 -8.34 10.08
CA ALA A 132 -3.95 -8.65 11.44
C ALA A 132 -4.09 -7.47 12.41
N HIS A 133 -3.79 -6.25 11.95
CA HIS A 133 -3.98 -5.04 12.74
C HIS A 133 -5.47 -4.79 13.04
N ASN A 134 -6.34 -4.88 12.04
CA ASN A 134 -7.78 -4.70 12.21
C ASN A 134 -8.40 -5.76 13.14
N GLU A 135 -7.95 -7.01 13.03
CA GLU A 135 -8.39 -8.10 13.92
C GLU A 135 -7.95 -7.85 15.37
N ASN A 136 -6.73 -7.37 15.60
CA ASN A 136 -6.26 -6.97 16.93
C ASN A 136 -7.11 -5.83 17.52
N VAL A 137 -7.42 -4.79 16.74
CA VAL A 137 -8.23 -3.66 17.20
C VAL A 137 -9.63 -4.15 17.61
N LYS A 138 -10.27 -4.97 16.77
CA LYS A 138 -11.59 -5.56 17.09
C LYS A 138 -11.56 -6.42 18.35
N GLN A 139 -10.52 -7.23 18.53
CA GLN A 139 -10.37 -8.07 19.70
C GLN A 139 -10.18 -7.23 20.98
N ALA A 140 -9.33 -6.18 20.93
CA ALA A 140 -9.11 -5.27 22.04
C ALA A 140 -10.38 -4.50 22.43
N GLU A 141 -11.16 -4.04 21.44
CA GLU A 141 -12.45 -3.40 21.70
C GLU A 141 -13.46 -4.34 22.36
N PHE A 142 -13.51 -5.60 21.92
CA PHE A 142 -14.38 -6.62 22.49
C PHE A 142 -14.01 -6.93 23.95
N GLU A 143 -12.72 -7.11 24.23
CA GLU A 143 -12.19 -7.35 25.57
C GLU A 143 -12.47 -6.16 26.50
N ARG A 144 -12.27 -4.92 26.03
CA ARG A 144 -12.58 -3.71 26.79
C ARG A 144 -14.06 -3.63 27.16
N LYS A 145 -14.96 -3.86 26.20
CA LYS A 145 -16.42 -3.86 26.44
C LYS A 145 -16.86 -4.96 27.41
N LYS A 146 -16.21 -6.13 27.36
CA LYS A 146 -16.49 -7.22 28.29
C LYS A 146 -16.05 -6.86 29.71
N ALA A 147 -14.83 -6.33 29.86
CA ALA A 147 -14.30 -5.90 31.15
C ALA A 147 -15.12 -4.77 31.79
N GLU A 148 -15.58 -3.79 30.99
CA GLU A 148 -16.47 -2.72 31.43
C GLU A 148 -17.80 -3.29 32.00
N LYS A 149 -18.44 -4.20 31.27
CA LYS A 149 -19.69 -4.85 31.72
C LYS A 149 -19.51 -5.70 32.99
N GLU A 150 -18.38 -6.39 33.11
CA GLU A 150 -18.06 -7.19 34.28
C GLU A 150 -17.82 -6.31 35.51
N ALA A 151 -17.06 -5.22 35.36
CA ALA A 151 -16.83 -4.23 36.41
C ALA A 151 -18.13 -3.54 36.86
N GLU A 152 -19.07 -3.24 35.95
CA GLU A 152 -20.39 -2.71 36.32
C GLU A 152 -21.22 -3.71 37.12
N ARG A 153 -21.22 -4.99 36.71
CA ARG A 153 -21.93 -6.06 37.44
C ARG A 153 -21.36 -6.29 38.83
N GLU A 154 -20.05 -6.21 39.01
CA GLU A 154 -19.41 -6.31 40.33
C GLU A 154 -19.77 -5.11 41.22
N LYS A 155 -19.74 -3.89 40.69
CA LYS A 155 -20.15 -2.68 41.44
C LYS A 155 -21.60 -2.76 41.93
N MET A 156 -22.53 -3.27 41.11
CA MET A 156 -23.93 -3.47 41.51
C MET A 156 -24.14 -4.57 42.55
N LYS A 157 -23.22 -5.54 42.68
CA LYS A 157 -23.28 -6.59 43.72
C LYS A 157 -22.72 -6.15 45.06
N ILE A 158 -21.83 -5.15 45.07
CA ILE A 158 -21.19 -4.62 46.30
C ILE A 158 -22.06 -3.52 46.93
N SER A 159 -22.86 -2.79 46.15
CA SER A 159 -23.75 -1.72 46.65
C SER A 159 -24.90 -2.15 47.60
N PRO A 160 -25.51 -3.36 47.52
CA PRO A 160 -26.59 -3.75 48.44
C PRO A 160 -26.08 -4.07 49.85
N ILE A 161 -24.83 -4.53 49.98
CA ILE A 161 -24.27 -5.03 51.25
C ILE A 161 -23.86 -3.86 52.19
N ARG A 162 -23.58 -2.68 51.64
CA ARG A 162 -23.15 -1.52 52.45
C ARG A 162 -24.30 -0.76 53.11
N ASN A 163 -25.55 -0.95 52.67
CA ASN A 163 -26.72 -0.27 53.24
C ASN A 163 -27.36 -1.04 54.42
N GLU A 164 -26.98 -2.29 54.69
CA GLU A 164 -27.48 -3.07 55.84
C GLU A 164 -26.55 -3.03 57.06
N ALA A 165 -25.32 -2.54 56.92
CA ALA A 165 -24.35 -2.46 58.02
C ALA A 165 -24.43 -1.16 58.87
N GLU A 166 -25.30 -0.22 58.52
CA GLU A 166 -25.57 1.00 59.31
C GLU A 166 -27.01 0.99 59.88
N GLN A 167 -27.35 -0.02 60.70
CA GLN A 167 -28.43 0.17 61.69
C GLN A 167 -27.83 0.85 62.92
N PRO A 168 -28.30 2.05 63.31
CA PRO A 168 -27.86 2.65 64.57
C PRO A 168 -28.38 1.81 65.73
N LEU A 169 -27.48 1.34 66.59
CA LEU A 169 -27.80 0.82 67.92
C LEU A 169 -28.53 1.89 68.73
N MET A 170 -29.87 1.91 68.64
CA MET A 170 -30.71 2.67 69.55
C MET A 170 -30.56 2.07 70.95
N SER A 171 -29.84 2.80 71.80
CA SER A 171 -29.70 2.48 73.22
C SER A 171 -31.02 2.76 73.95
N PRO A 172 -31.50 1.89 74.86
CA PRO A 172 -32.74 2.15 75.58
C PRO A 172 -32.54 3.21 76.67
N ASN A 173 -33.20 4.35 76.47
CA ASN A 173 -33.90 5.19 77.43
C ASN A 173 -33.43 5.15 78.91
N ARG A 174 -32.86 6.26 79.40
CA ARG A 174 -32.91 6.64 80.82
C ARG A 174 -33.49 8.05 80.99
N ASN A 175 -34.76 8.06 81.35
CA ASN A 175 -35.37 8.80 82.45
C ASN A 175 -35.06 10.31 82.67
N LYS A 176 -36.17 11.06 82.63
CA LYS A 176 -36.67 12.05 83.60
C LYS A 176 -35.87 13.36 83.77
N PHE A 177 -36.51 14.51 83.56
CA PHE A 177 -37.30 15.25 84.58
C PHE A 177 -37.65 16.66 84.07
N LYS A 178 -38.91 17.04 84.35
CA LYS A 178 -39.53 18.38 84.38
C LYS A 178 -39.77 19.12 83.07
#